data_AF-A0A2P5NK47-F1
#
_entry.id   AF-A0A2P5NK47-F1
#
_cell.length_a   1.000
_cell.length_b   1.000
_cell.length_c   1.000
_cell.angle_alpha   90.00
_cell.angle_beta   90.00
_cell.angle_gamma   90.00
#
_symmetry.space_group_name_H-M   'P 1'
#
loop_
_entity.id
_entity.type
_entity.pdbx_description
1 polymer ?
#
loop_
_entity_poly.entity_id
_entity_poly.type
_entity_poly.pdbx_seq_one_letter_code
_entity_poly.pdbx_strand_id
1 'polypeptide(L)'
;MSTFVSIGNGTQSFARLLDRVAEIADELPQPVVVQYGNTPFSCAKTRNVAFIDEAEYNRLLAACTLFITHGGGGSVFSALRLGKKPVVIARLKAFAEHVDDHQIALVEELAQQGLIHPLRNEADLSEVVALAIADPVNPERLEENSEAIARIKRAIDDFAPAGGKVLLVCPSGGHLAEIRALRQCYRDRPHFYAMNTPIIEPPDMQGRTQIITLSQRDWKFLVNLHEAWSIIRREKPRVILTTGGGFSVAFTLVGKLLGVKTVYVETVGKVNVPTATGKIMYHLAERFFYQWPYLKTYFPKGEYVGLIL
;
A
#
# COMPACT_ATOMS: atom_id res chain seq x y z
N MET A 1 22.59 -10.00 -13.66
CA MET A 1 21.15 -10.18 -13.37
C MET A 1 21.04 -10.65 -11.93
N SER A 2 20.06 -10.21 -11.16
CA SER A 2 19.88 -10.59 -9.74
C SER A 2 18.39 -10.68 -9.40
N THR A 3 18.06 -11.43 -8.35
CA THR A 3 16.68 -11.67 -7.94
C THR A 3 16.41 -11.09 -6.56
N PHE A 4 15.31 -10.36 -6.44
CA PHE A 4 14.78 -9.95 -5.16
C PHE A 4 13.40 -10.55 -4.95
N VAL A 5 13.21 -11.24 -3.82
CA VAL A 5 11.94 -11.81 -3.40
C VAL A 5 11.50 -11.11 -2.12
N SER A 6 10.25 -10.63 -2.07
CA SER A 6 9.70 -10.03 -0.85
C SER A 6 8.25 -10.40 -0.62
N ILE A 7 7.94 -10.91 0.57
CA ILE A 7 6.57 -11.21 1.02
C ILE A 7 5.95 -10.13 1.92
N GLY A 8 6.64 -8.99 2.04
CA GLY A 8 6.24 -7.87 2.87
C GLY A 8 6.31 -8.14 4.38
N ASN A 9 5.62 -7.28 5.15
CA ASN A 9 5.62 -7.31 6.62
C ASN A 9 4.34 -7.95 7.21
N GLY A 10 3.59 -8.70 6.39
CA GLY A 10 2.38 -9.38 6.85
C GLY A 10 2.67 -10.36 7.99
N THR A 11 1.74 -10.50 8.94
CA THR A 11 1.88 -11.42 10.06
C THR A 11 1.53 -12.86 9.70
N GLN A 12 0.72 -13.05 8.66
CA GLN A 12 0.38 -14.37 8.14
C GLN A 12 1.55 -14.97 7.35
N SER A 13 1.80 -16.26 7.59
CA SER A 13 2.75 -17.07 6.82
C SER A 13 2.44 -17.02 5.32
N PHE A 14 3.48 -17.09 4.49
CA PHE A 14 3.36 -17.23 3.05
C PHE A 14 4.31 -18.30 2.50
N ALA A 15 4.29 -19.48 3.14
CA ALA A 15 5.14 -20.61 2.78
C ALA A 15 5.00 -20.99 1.29
N ARG A 16 3.78 -20.96 0.74
CA ARG A 16 3.51 -21.32 -0.66
C ARG A 16 4.38 -20.59 -1.69
N LEU A 17 4.69 -19.31 -1.50
CA LEU A 17 5.61 -18.63 -2.41
C LEU A 17 7.07 -18.99 -2.08
N LEU A 18 7.42 -18.98 -0.80
CA LEU A 18 8.80 -19.16 -0.37
C LEU A 18 9.33 -20.58 -0.65
N ASP A 19 8.51 -21.61 -0.44
CA ASP A 19 8.85 -23.00 -0.73
C ASP A 19 9.16 -23.17 -2.22
N ARG A 20 8.32 -22.60 -3.09
CA ARG A 20 8.54 -22.61 -4.54
C ARG A 20 9.81 -21.87 -4.96
N VAL A 21 10.10 -20.73 -4.31
CA VAL A 21 11.36 -20.01 -4.52
C VAL A 21 12.57 -20.84 -4.07
N ALA A 22 12.45 -21.60 -2.98
CA ALA A 22 13.52 -22.48 -2.51
C ALA A 22 13.76 -23.66 -3.47
N GLU A 23 12.71 -24.25 -4.02
CA GLU A 23 12.76 -25.34 -4.98
C GLU A 23 13.57 -24.96 -6.23
N ILE A 24 13.34 -23.75 -6.77
CA ILE A 24 13.96 -23.30 -8.02
C ILE A 24 15.16 -22.36 -7.81
N ALA A 25 15.71 -22.29 -6.58
CA ALA A 25 16.69 -21.27 -6.21
C ALA A 25 17.96 -21.26 -7.09
N ASP A 26 18.34 -22.40 -7.67
CA ASP A 26 19.48 -22.49 -8.62
C ASP A 26 19.18 -21.87 -10.00
N GLU A 27 17.92 -21.86 -10.40
CA GLU A 27 17.47 -21.37 -11.70
C GLU A 27 17.30 -19.84 -11.71
N LEU A 28 17.21 -19.23 -10.53
CA LEU A 28 17.03 -17.79 -10.36
C LEU A 28 18.33 -17.01 -10.65
N PRO A 29 18.24 -15.83 -11.29
CA PRO A 29 19.39 -14.94 -11.45
C PRO A 29 20.06 -14.57 -10.12
N GLN A 30 21.37 -14.84 -10.03
CA GLN A 30 22.16 -14.66 -8.82
C GLN A 30 22.83 -13.27 -8.73
N PRO A 31 22.90 -12.65 -7.53
CA PRO A 31 22.47 -13.19 -6.24
C PRO A 31 20.95 -13.13 -6.03
N VAL A 32 20.42 -14.08 -5.24
CA VAL A 32 19.03 -14.09 -4.77
C VAL A 32 18.96 -13.57 -3.33
N VAL A 33 18.17 -12.51 -3.10
CA VAL A 33 17.85 -12.00 -1.76
C VAL A 33 16.38 -12.26 -1.47
N VAL A 34 16.08 -12.88 -0.33
CA VAL A 34 14.71 -13.21 0.08
C VAL A 34 14.38 -12.49 1.38
N GLN A 35 13.42 -11.56 1.32
CA GLN A 35 12.75 -11.00 2.48
C GLN A 35 11.55 -11.88 2.86
N TYR A 36 11.70 -12.67 3.93
CA TYR A 36 10.72 -13.69 4.33
C TYR A 36 9.74 -13.25 5.43
N GLY A 37 9.86 -12.04 5.96
CA GLY A 37 8.93 -11.48 6.95
C GLY A 37 8.75 -12.39 8.17
N ASN A 38 7.49 -12.68 8.51
CA ASN A 38 7.12 -13.56 9.62
C ASN A 38 7.00 -15.05 9.21
N THR A 39 7.33 -15.40 7.97
CA THR A 39 7.25 -16.79 7.50
C THR A 39 8.56 -17.50 7.81
N PRO A 40 8.57 -18.60 8.58
CA PRO A 40 9.78 -19.39 8.78
C PRO A 40 10.36 -19.81 7.41
N PHE A 41 11.60 -19.42 7.14
CA PHE A 41 12.24 -19.66 5.86
C PHE A 41 13.76 -19.79 6.01
N SER A 42 14.34 -20.75 5.31
CA SER A 42 15.78 -20.90 5.18
C SER A 42 16.10 -21.59 3.87
N CYS A 43 16.94 -20.96 3.06
CA CYS A 43 17.52 -21.58 1.87
C CYS A 43 19.00 -21.25 1.79
N ALA A 44 19.85 -22.27 1.70
CA ALA A 44 21.31 -22.12 1.68
C ALA A 44 21.83 -21.39 0.43
N LYS A 45 21.02 -21.35 -0.62
CA LYS A 45 21.35 -20.78 -1.94
C LYS A 45 20.94 -19.32 -2.07
N THR A 46 20.32 -18.75 -1.04
CA THR A 46 19.81 -17.38 -1.06
C THR A 46 20.24 -16.62 0.19
N ARG A 47 20.32 -15.29 0.09
CA ARG A 47 20.47 -14.44 1.27
C ARG A 47 19.10 -14.25 1.93
N ASN A 48 18.89 -14.93 3.05
CA ASN A 48 17.64 -14.89 3.82
C ASN A 48 17.66 -13.71 4.79
N VAL A 49 16.66 -12.83 4.73
CA VAL A 49 16.51 -11.70 5.66
C VAL A 49 15.06 -11.62 6.13
N ALA A 50 14.81 -11.54 7.43
CA ALA A 50 13.44 -11.45 7.95
C ALA A 50 12.78 -10.13 7.52
N PHE A 51 13.42 -9.01 7.89
CA PHE A 51 12.93 -7.67 7.63
C PHE A 51 14.04 -6.82 7.03
N ILE A 52 13.68 -6.00 6.05
CA ILE A 52 14.58 -5.08 5.37
C ILE A 52 14.03 -3.68 5.59
N ASP A 53 14.92 -2.73 5.92
CA ASP A 53 14.53 -1.32 6.00
C ASP A 53 14.21 -0.74 4.62
N GLU A 54 13.58 0.42 4.59
CA GLU A 54 13.15 1.01 3.33
C GLU A 54 14.30 1.37 2.37
N ALA A 55 15.44 1.83 2.89
CA ALA A 55 16.55 2.25 2.06
C ALA A 55 17.16 1.05 1.33
N GLU A 56 17.39 -0.04 2.06
CA GLU A 56 17.88 -1.30 1.50
C GLU A 56 16.83 -1.96 0.60
N TYR A 57 15.54 -1.92 0.96
CA TYR A 57 14.46 -2.44 0.11
C TYR A 57 14.43 -1.74 -1.25
N ASN A 58 14.46 -0.40 -1.25
CA ASN A 58 14.46 0.39 -2.47
C ASN A 58 15.72 0.15 -3.30
N ARG A 59 16.88 0.00 -2.64
CA ARG A 59 18.15 -0.32 -3.31
C ARG A 59 18.10 -1.70 -3.99
N LEU A 60 17.62 -2.74 -3.29
CA LEU A 60 17.48 -4.09 -3.81
C LEU A 60 16.47 -4.13 -4.96
N LEU A 61 15.31 -3.50 -4.77
CA LEU A 61 14.28 -3.44 -5.79
C LEU A 61 14.81 -2.73 -7.04
N ALA A 62 15.45 -1.57 -6.92
CA ALA A 62 16.04 -0.85 -8.05
C ALA A 62 17.11 -1.67 -8.79
N ALA A 63 17.98 -2.36 -8.05
CA ALA A 63 19.10 -3.12 -8.60
C ALA A 63 18.72 -4.49 -9.17
N CYS A 64 17.62 -5.11 -8.72
CA CYS A 64 17.23 -6.44 -9.17
C CYS A 64 16.76 -6.44 -10.63
N THR A 65 17.02 -7.54 -11.34
CA THR A 65 16.47 -7.76 -12.69
C THR A 65 15.17 -8.54 -12.64
N LEU A 66 15.00 -9.40 -11.64
CA LEU A 66 13.78 -10.16 -11.37
C LEU A 66 13.26 -9.79 -9.99
N PHE A 67 12.02 -9.33 -9.92
CA PHE A 67 11.31 -9.08 -8.66
C PHE A 67 10.12 -10.02 -8.52
N ILE A 68 10.09 -10.80 -7.44
CA ILE A 68 9.01 -11.74 -7.12
C ILE A 68 8.35 -11.28 -5.83
N THR A 69 7.04 -11.07 -5.84
CA THR A 69 6.34 -10.55 -4.66
C THR A 69 4.90 -11.02 -4.54
N HIS A 70 4.27 -10.66 -3.42
CA HIS A 70 2.85 -10.90 -3.18
C HIS A 70 1.98 -9.80 -3.81
N GLY A 71 0.69 -10.06 -3.96
CA GLY A 71 -0.32 -9.12 -4.49
C GLY A 71 -0.66 -7.94 -3.56
N GLY A 72 0.28 -7.48 -2.74
CA GLY A 72 0.12 -6.28 -1.94
C GLY A 72 0.46 -5.05 -2.78
N GLY A 73 -0.49 -4.11 -2.88
CA GLY A 73 -0.34 -2.92 -3.74
C GLY A 73 0.99 -2.20 -3.57
N GLY A 74 1.45 -1.96 -2.33
CA GLY A 74 2.68 -1.20 -2.09
C GLY A 74 3.92 -1.75 -2.81
N SER A 75 4.20 -3.05 -2.70
CA SER A 75 5.38 -3.66 -3.33
C SER A 75 5.24 -3.72 -4.85
N VAL A 76 4.05 -4.09 -5.35
CA VAL A 76 3.79 -4.17 -6.79
C VAL A 76 3.95 -2.79 -7.44
N PHE A 77 3.29 -1.75 -6.90
CA PHE A 77 3.38 -0.41 -7.44
C PHE A 77 4.77 0.21 -7.32
N SER A 78 5.53 -0.09 -6.25
CA SER A 78 6.93 0.35 -6.15
C SER A 78 7.79 -0.22 -7.29
N ALA A 79 7.56 -1.47 -7.69
CA ALA A 79 8.27 -2.08 -8.81
C ALA A 79 7.86 -1.44 -10.15
N LEU A 80 6.56 -1.23 -10.36
CA LEU A 80 6.03 -0.60 -11.58
C LEU A 80 6.56 0.84 -11.75
N ARG A 81 6.70 1.59 -10.65
CA ARG A 81 7.33 2.93 -10.64
C ARG A 81 8.79 2.93 -11.01
N LEU A 82 9.47 1.79 -10.95
CA LEU A 82 10.86 1.64 -11.41
C LEU A 82 10.93 1.10 -12.85
N GLY A 83 9.79 0.99 -13.53
CA GLY A 83 9.69 0.42 -14.87
C GLY A 83 9.86 -1.09 -14.91
N LYS A 84 9.74 -1.78 -13.77
CA LYS A 84 9.90 -3.24 -13.69
C LYS A 84 8.56 -3.92 -13.87
N LYS A 85 8.57 -5.09 -14.49
CA LYS A 85 7.41 -5.98 -14.65
C LYS A 85 7.55 -7.18 -13.70
N PRO A 86 7.04 -7.10 -12.46
CA PRO A 86 7.30 -8.11 -11.44
C PRO A 86 6.48 -9.40 -11.63
N VAL A 87 6.98 -10.50 -11.07
CA VAL A 87 6.21 -11.72 -10.84
C VAL A 87 5.38 -11.53 -9.58
N VAL A 88 4.06 -11.66 -9.68
CA VAL A 88 3.14 -11.36 -8.57
C VAL A 88 2.20 -12.52 -8.31
N ILE A 89 2.13 -12.95 -7.05
CA ILE A 89 1.21 -13.98 -6.58
C ILE A 89 0.24 -13.42 -5.53
N ALA A 90 -1.06 -13.63 -5.71
CA ALA A 90 -2.05 -13.23 -4.70
C ALA A 90 -1.95 -14.15 -3.47
N ARG A 91 -2.04 -13.58 -2.27
CA ARG A 91 -2.31 -14.35 -1.05
C ARG A 91 -3.76 -14.84 -1.05
N LEU A 92 -3.97 -16.06 -0.59
CA LEU A 92 -5.25 -16.75 -0.62
C LEU A 92 -5.73 -17.15 0.79
N LYS A 93 -7.02 -16.96 1.04
CA LYS A 93 -7.70 -17.36 2.28
C LYS A 93 -7.68 -18.87 2.46
N ALA A 94 -7.82 -19.64 1.37
CA ALA A 94 -7.78 -21.11 1.40
C ALA A 94 -6.49 -21.68 2.03
N PHE A 95 -5.40 -20.92 1.99
CA PHE A 95 -4.10 -21.28 2.56
C PHE A 95 -3.78 -20.52 3.87
N ALA A 96 -4.76 -19.82 4.45
CA ALA A 96 -4.59 -18.96 5.62
C ALA A 96 -3.52 -17.85 5.46
N GLU A 97 -3.20 -17.46 4.23
CA GLU A 97 -2.20 -16.43 3.91
C GLU A 97 -2.77 -15.02 4.08
N HIS A 98 -4.10 -14.89 4.05
CA HIS A 98 -4.84 -13.65 4.24
C HIS A 98 -6.24 -13.93 4.79
N VAL A 99 -6.90 -12.91 5.34
CA VAL A 99 -8.27 -13.02 5.88
C VAL A 99 -9.35 -13.12 4.80
N ASP A 100 -9.02 -12.70 3.58
CA ASP A 100 -9.88 -12.62 2.39
C ASP A 100 -9.05 -12.66 1.10
N ASP A 101 -9.69 -13.00 -0.02
CA ASP A 101 -9.05 -13.18 -1.34
C ASP A 101 -8.99 -11.87 -2.15
N HIS A 102 -8.91 -10.72 -1.48
CA HIS A 102 -9.06 -9.43 -2.15
C HIS A 102 -7.91 -9.09 -3.11
N GLN A 103 -6.75 -9.70 -2.94
CA GLN A 103 -5.59 -9.46 -3.78
C GLN A 103 -5.78 -10.00 -5.20
N ILE A 104 -6.65 -11.00 -5.40
CA ILE A 104 -6.89 -11.62 -6.71
C ILE A 104 -7.34 -10.57 -7.73
N ALA A 105 -8.31 -9.73 -7.38
CA ALA A 105 -8.84 -8.72 -8.30
C ALA A 105 -7.76 -7.72 -8.75
N LEU A 106 -6.85 -7.34 -7.84
CA LEU A 106 -5.73 -6.46 -8.16
C LEU A 106 -4.73 -7.15 -9.10
N VAL A 107 -4.35 -8.40 -8.81
CA VAL A 107 -3.41 -9.16 -9.64
C VAL A 107 -3.98 -9.38 -11.04
N GLU A 108 -5.24 -9.80 -11.15
CA GLU A 108 -5.85 -10.04 -12.47
C GLU A 108 -6.01 -8.74 -13.28
N GLU A 109 -6.38 -7.63 -12.65
CA GLU A 109 -6.47 -6.33 -13.32
C GLU A 109 -5.10 -5.87 -13.85
N LEU A 110 -4.05 -5.95 -13.02
CA LEU A 110 -2.69 -5.57 -13.44
C LEU A 110 -2.13 -6.51 -14.51
N ALA A 111 -2.49 -7.78 -14.46
CA ALA A 111 -2.11 -8.76 -15.49
C ALA A 111 -2.82 -8.49 -16.82
N GLN A 112 -4.12 -8.15 -16.80
CA GLN A 112 -4.88 -7.76 -17.99
C GLN A 112 -4.31 -6.51 -18.67
N GLN A 113 -3.79 -5.57 -17.87
CA GLN A 113 -3.08 -4.39 -18.37
C GLN A 113 -1.63 -4.70 -18.80
N GLY A 114 -1.16 -5.94 -18.68
CA GLY A 114 0.19 -6.35 -19.06
C GLY A 114 1.30 -5.77 -18.16
N LEU A 115 0.95 -5.26 -16.98
CA LEU A 115 1.87 -4.57 -16.07
C LEU A 115 2.70 -5.53 -15.21
N ILE A 116 2.25 -6.77 -15.04
CA ILE A 116 2.89 -7.79 -14.20
C ILE A 116 2.90 -9.15 -14.89
N HIS A 117 3.69 -10.08 -14.37
CA HIS A 117 3.63 -11.51 -14.67
C HIS A 117 2.86 -12.23 -13.54
N PRO A 118 1.59 -12.62 -13.72
CA PRO A 118 0.82 -13.24 -12.66
C PRO A 118 1.28 -14.69 -12.43
N LEU A 119 1.64 -15.02 -11.20
CA LEU A 119 1.87 -16.40 -10.77
C LEU A 119 0.58 -16.94 -10.15
N ARG A 120 -0.19 -17.66 -10.97
CA ARG A 120 -1.39 -18.37 -10.53
C ARG A 120 -1.01 -19.62 -9.73
N ASN A 121 -1.96 -20.17 -8.98
CA ASN A 121 -1.66 -21.22 -8.01
C ASN A 121 -1.17 -22.52 -8.67
N GLU A 122 -1.78 -22.86 -9.80
CA GLU A 122 -1.50 -24.03 -10.64
C GLU A 122 -0.34 -23.84 -11.61
N ALA A 123 0.11 -22.60 -11.84
CA ALA A 123 1.17 -22.30 -12.79
C ALA A 123 2.54 -22.64 -12.20
N ASP A 124 3.49 -23.11 -13.02
CA ASP A 124 4.88 -23.35 -12.62
C ASP A 124 5.64 -22.02 -12.45
N LEU A 125 6.39 -21.88 -11.36
CA LEU A 125 7.16 -20.66 -11.08
C LEU A 125 8.33 -20.55 -12.06
N SER A 126 8.98 -21.66 -12.44
CA SER A 126 10.11 -21.64 -13.39
C SER A 126 9.68 -21.10 -14.75
N GLU A 127 8.50 -21.51 -15.24
CA GLU A 127 7.93 -21.01 -16.49
C GLU A 127 7.66 -19.50 -16.43
N VAL A 128 7.01 -19.04 -15.35
CA VAL A 128 6.69 -17.61 -15.17
C VAL A 128 7.96 -16.77 -15.00
N VAL A 129 8.98 -17.30 -14.31
CA VAL A 129 10.28 -16.65 -14.17
C VAL A 129 11.00 -16.54 -15.52
N ALA A 130 10.97 -17.58 -16.34
CA ALA A 130 11.55 -17.53 -17.69
C ALA A 130 10.90 -16.43 -18.54
N LEU A 131 9.57 -16.31 -18.49
CA LEU A 131 8.82 -15.22 -19.14
C LEU A 131 9.21 -13.85 -18.58
N ALA A 132 9.32 -13.72 -17.26
CA ALA A 132 9.68 -12.47 -16.60
C ALA A 132 11.11 -12.01 -16.88
N ILE A 133 12.04 -12.94 -17.09
CA ILE A 133 13.41 -12.63 -17.51
C ILE A 133 13.45 -12.17 -18.97
N ALA A 134 12.61 -12.75 -19.83
CA ALA A 134 12.50 -12.37 -21.24
C ALA A 134 11.78 -11.02 -21.45
N ASP A 135 10.84 -10.68 -20.56
CA ASP A 135 10.06 -9.43 -20.56
C ASP A 135 10.10 -8.73 -19.19
N PRO A 136 11.26 -8.16 -18.78
CA PRO A 136 11.47 -7.66 -17.41
C PRO A 136 11.01 -6.22 -17.20
N VAL A 137 10.73 -5.49 -18.28
CA VAL A 137 10.53 -4.03 -18.26
C VAL A 137 9.14 -3.69 -18.75
N ASN A 138 8.48 -2.78 -18.05
CA ASN A 138 7.31 -2.12 -18.57
C ASN A 138 7.76 -0.90 -19.39
N PRO A 139 7.60 -0.91 -20.73
CA PRO A 139 8.11 0.16 -21.59
C PRO A 139 7.43 1.50 -21.30
N GLU A 140 6.17 1.45 -20.87
CA GLU A 140 5.45 2.57 -20.28
C GLU A 140 5.59 2.45 -18.77
N ARG A 141 6.76 2.87 -18.24
CA ARG A 141 6.92 3.08 -16.80
C ARG A 141 5.69 3.82 -16.30
N LEU A 142 5.00 3.30 -15.29
CA LEU A 142 3.87 4.03 -14.74
C LEU A 142 4.41 5.35 -14.18
N GLU A 143 4.15 6.43 -14.92
CA GLU A 143 4.57 7.76 -14.52
C GLU A 143 3.72 8.23 -13.36
N GLU A 144 4.32 9.11 -12.56
CA GLU A 144 3.61 9.75 -11.47
C GLU A 144 2.42 10.52 -12.07
N ASN A 145 1.21 10.15 -11.64
CA ASN A 145 -0.03 10.74 -12.14
C ASN A 145 -0.15 12.18 -11.63
N SER A 146 0.54 13.09 -12.31
CA SER A 146 0.73 14.47 -11.90
C SER A 146 -0.60 15.22 -11.81
N GLU A 147 -1.58 14.85 -12.64
CA GLU A 147 -2.93 15.40 -12.57
C GLU A 147 -3.66 14.93 -11.31
N ALA A 148 -3.62 13.64 -10.98
CA ALA A 148 -4.19 13.10 -9.75
C ALA A 148 -3.60 13.78 -8.51
N ILE A 149 -2.26 13.86 -8.45
CA ILE A 149 -1.55 14.51 -7.36
C ILE A 149 -1.94 15.99 -7.28
N ALA A 150 -2.00 16.70 -8.39
CA ALA A 150 -2.41 18.10 -8.41
C ALA A 150 -3.85 18.29 -7.91
N ARG A 151 -4.79 17.40 -8.26
CA ARG A 151 -6.19 17.44 -7.79
C ARG A 151 -6.27 17.20 -6.29
N ILE A 152 -5.58 16.18 -5.77
CA ILE A 152 -5.56 15.87 -4.34
C ILE A 152 -4.87 16.99 -3.56
N LYS A 153 -3.76 17.53 -4.09
CA LYS A 153 -3.07 18.68 -3.51
C LYS A 153 -3.99 19.90 -3.41
N ARG A 154 -4.74 20.22 -4.47
CA ARG A 154 -5.73 21.31 -4.43
C ARG A 154 -6.79 21.09 -3.35
N ALA A 155 -7.33 19.87 -3.25
CA ALA A 155 -8.29 19.52 -2.19
C ALA A 155 -7.72 19.70 -0.77
N ILE A 156 -6.43 19.39 -0.57
CA ILE A 156 -5.74 19.62 0.71
C ILE A 156 -5.51 21.12 0.93
N ASP A 157 -5.11 21.85 -0.10
CA ASP A 157 -4.86 23.31 -0.05
C ASP A 157 -6.14 24.10 0.28
N ASP A 158 -7.30 23.69 -0.24
CA ASP A 158 -8.61 24.28 0.08
C ASP A 158 -8.92 24.28 1.60
N PHE A 159 -8.45 23.26 2.32
CA PHE A 159 -8.74 23.07 3.75
C PHE A 159 -7.59 23.47 4.66
N ALA A 160 -6.37 23.36 4.16
CA ALA A 160 -5.13 23.69 4.84
C ALA A 160 -4.23 24.54 3.93
N PRO A 161 -4.51 25.86 3.81
CA PRO A 161 -3.65 26.81 3.11
C PRO A 161 -2.21 26.77 3.65
N ALA A 162 -1.27 27.38 2.92
CA ALA A 162 0.17 27.32 3.22
C ALA A 162 0.47 27.48 4.73
N GLY A 163 1.06 26.43 5.32
CA GLY A 163 1.37 26.34 6.75
C GLY A 163 0.37 25.54 7.61
N GLY A 164 -0.80 25.18 7.07
CA GLY A 164 -1.79 24.35 7.77
C GLY A 164 -1.29 22.92 8.01
N LYS A 165 -1.37 22.44 9.26
CA LYS A 165 -0.90 21.10 9.61
C LYS A 165 -1.82 20.01 9.03
N VAL A 166 -1.24 18.95 8.47
CA VAL A 166 -1.96 17.78 7.94
C VAL A 166 -1.83 16.60 8.89
N LEU A 167 -2.95 15.94 9.20
CA LEU A 167 -2.96 14.66 9.89
C LEU A 167 -3.15 13.53 8.89
N LEU A 168 -2.16 12.64 8.79
CA LEU A 168 -2.14 11.50 7.89
C LEU A 168 -2.62 10.27 8.67
N VAL A 169 -3.76 9.69 8.30
CA VAL A 169 -4.37 8.57 9.02
C VAL A 169 -4.42 7.36 8.10
N CYS A 170 -3.63 6.33 8.39
CA CYS A 170 -3.58 5.14 7.53
C CYS A 170 -3.05 3.91 8.27
N PRO A 171 -3.44 2.70 7.85
CA PRO A 171 -2.74 1.50 8.25
C PRO A 171 -1.29 1.46 7.75
N SER A 172 -0.46 0.64 8.38
CA SER A 172 0.85 0.28 7.82
C SER A 172 0.72 -0.50 6.50
N GLY A 173 1.82 -0.68 5.78
CA GLY A 173 1.86 -1.44 4.51
C GLY A 173 1.35 -0.63 3.32
N GLY A 174 0.49 -1.23 2.49
CA GLY A 174 0.02 -0.62 1.22
C GLY A 174 -0.64 0.74 1.39
N HIS A 175 -1.45 0.92 2.44
CA HIS A 175 -2.09 2.21 2.73
C HIS A 175 -1.08 3.32 3.04
N LEU A 176 -0.01 3.01 3.77
CA LEU A 176 1.08 3.95 4.02
C LEU A 176 1.84 4.25 2.72
N ALA A 177 2.08 3.24 1.88
CA ALA A 177 2.71 3.45 0.58
C ALA A 177 1.91 4.43 -0.28
N GLU A 178 0.57 4.30 -0.32
CA GLU A 178 -0.32 5.24 -1.01
C GLU A 178 -0.30 6.64 -0.40
N ILE A 179 -0.27 6.77 0.93
CA ILE A 179 -0.10 8.08 1.57
C ILE A 179 1.24 8.71 1.19
N ARG A 180 2.33 7.93 1.19
CA ARG A 180 3.67 8.43 0.87
C ARG A 180 3.86 8.72 -0.62
N ALA A 181 3.10 8.08 -1.50
CA ALA A 181 2.97 8.48 -2.91
C ALA A 181 2.46 9.93 -3.02
N LEU A 182 1.58 10.35 -2.11
CA LEU A 182 1.03 11.71 -2.05
C LEU A 182 1.96 12.71 -1.32
N ARG A 183 3.22 12.36 -1.05
CA ARG A 183 4.15 13.22 -0.29
C ARG A 183 4.30 14.63 -0.87
N GLN A 184 4.24 14.78 -2.20
CA GLN A 184 4.28 16.10 -2.84
C GLN A 184 3.11 17.02 -2.43
N CYS A 185 2.00 16.45 -1.95
CA CYS A 185 0.84 17.22 -1.50
C CYS A 185 1.06 17.86 -0.12
N TYR A 186 1.90 17.28 0.75
CA TYR A 186 1.99 17.68 2.16
C TYR A 186 3.40 17.87 2.71
N ARG A 187 4.47 17.54 1.97
CA ARG A 187 5.86 17.63 2.47
C ARG A 187 6.27 19.04 2.89
N ASP A 188 5.74 20.06 2.23
CA ASP A 188 6.10 21.47 2.42
C ASP A 188 5.26 22.15 3.52
N ARG A 189 4.54 21.37 4.35
CA ARG A 189 3.77 21.87 5.49
C ARG A 189 3.95 20.96 6.71
N PRO A 190 3.65 21.45 7.94
CA PRO A 190 3.67 20.61 9.13
C PRO A 190 2.75 19.40 8.93
N HIS A 191 3.20 18.20 9.27
CA HIS A 191 2.38 17.00 9.13
C HIS A 191 2.76 15.95 10.16
N PHE A 192 1.81 15.06 10.43
CA PHE A 192 1.94 14.02 11.44
C PHE A 192 1.14 12.77 11.05
N TYR A 193 1.62 11.58 11.41
CA TYR A 193 1.04 10.29 11.06
C TYR A 193 0.35 9.64 12.27
N ALA A 194 -0.86 9.13 12.09
CA ALA A 194 -1.55 8.25 13.04
C ALA A 194 -1.72 6.87 12.40
N MET A 195 -1.08 5.86 12.98
CA MET A 195 -0.95 4.52 12.40
C MET A 195 -1.18 3.41 13.41
N ASN A 196 -1.56 2.21 12.96
CA ASN A 196 -1.97 1.11 13.85
C ASN A 196 -0.86 0.10 14.19
N THR A 197 0.34 0.24 13.60
CA THR A 197 1.44 -0.73 13.78
C THR A 197 2.75 0.01 13.75
N PRO A 198 3.66 -0.23 14.71
CA PRO A 198 5.02 0.27 14.66
C PRO A 198 5.71 -0.19 13.38
N ILE A 199 6.47 0.71 12.76
CA ILE A 199 7.31 0.41 11.60
C ILE A 199 8.72 0.90 11.89
N ILE A 200 9.68 0.42 11.10
CA ILE A 200 10.97 1.09 11.00
C ILE A 200 10.70 2.41 10.26
N GLU A 201 10.69 3.52 11.00
CA GLU A 201 10.33 4.82 10.45
C GLU A 201 11.36 5.30 9.42
N PRO A 202 10.94 5.60 8.19
CA PRO A 202 11.83 6.22 7.24
C PRO A 202 12.19 7.65 7.66
N PRO A 203 13.28 8.22 7.13
CA PRO A 203 13.78 9.54 7.55
C PRO A 203 12.73 10.66 7.50
N ASP A 204 11.77 10.61 6.57
CA ASP A 204 10.71 11.61 6.45
C ASP A 204 9.60 11.50 7.51
N MET A 205 9.54 10.39 8.24
CA MET A 205 8.54 10.11 9.28
C MET A 205 9.09 10.22 10.70
N GLN A 206 10.42 10.27 10.86
CA GLN A 206 11.08 10.22 12.18
C GLN A 206 10.53 11.27 13.14
N GLY A 207 9.99 10.79 14.27
CA GLY A 207 9.44 11.65 15.32
C GLY A 207 8.10 12.32 14.97
N ARG A 208 7.47 11.91 13.87
CA ARG A 208 6.18 12.43 13.39
C ARG A 208 5.08 11.37 13.34
N THR A 209 5.26 10.26 14.04
CA THR A 209 4.33 9.12 14.01
C THR A 209 3.79 8.84 15.41
N GLN A 210 2.48 8.63 15.50
CA GLN A 210 1.83 8.08 16.69
C GLN A 210 1.19 6.75 16.36
N ILE A 211 1.47 5.77 17.20
CA ILE A 211 0.82 4.47 17.14
C ILE A 211 -0.50 4.54 17.91
N ILE A 212 -1.56 4.10 17.25
CA ILE A 212 -2.93 4.05 17.75
C ILE A 212 -3.43 2.61 17.77
N THR A 213 -4.50 2.38 18.52
CA THR A 213 -5.10 1.05 18.65
C THR A 213 -5.71 0.59 17.31
N LEU A 214 -5.43 -0.65 16.89
CA LEU A 214 -6.13 -1.22 15.73
C LEU A 214 -7.56 -1.62 16.11
N SER A 215 -8.56 -0.91 15.59
CA SER A 215 -9.94 -1.40 15.56
C SER A 215 -10.26 -2.05 14.21
N GLN A 216 -10.79 -3.26 14.27
CA GLN A 216 -11.39 -3.96 13.14
C GLN A 216 -12.92 -3.86 13.16
N ARG A 217 -13.46 -2.66 13.45
CA ARG A 217 -14.90 -2.40 13.62
C ARG A 217 -15.51 -3.17 14.79
N ASP A 218 -14.74 -3.21 15.87
CA ASP A 218 -15.08 -3.79 17.15
C ASP A 218 -15.26 -2.68 18.20
N TRP A 219 -15.46 -3.05 19.47
CA TRP A 219 -15.61 -2.11 20.58
C TRP A 219 -14.42 -1.13 20.71
N LYS A 220 -13.24 -1.48 20.18
CA LYS A 220 -12.06 -0.60 20.16
C LYS A 220 -12.27 0.63 19.29
N PHE A 221 -13.34 0.68 18.49
CA PHE A 221 -13.78 1.90 17.83
C PHE A 221 -13.98 3.06 18.82
N LEU A 222 -14.47 2.79 20.03
CA LEU A 222 -14.60 3.79 21.09
C LEU A 222 -13.24 4.28 21.59
N VAL A 223 -12.26 3.39 21.68
CA VAL A 223 -10.87 3.75 21.98
C VAL A 223 -10.31 4.65 20.89
N ASN A 224 -10.56 4.33 19.61
CA ASN A 224 -10.12 5.19 18.50
C ASN A 224 -10.81 6.55 18.48
N LEU A 225 -12.06 6.69 18.93
CA LEU A 225 -12.69 8.00 19.10
C LEU A 225 -11.95 8.84 20.15
N HIS A 226 -11.56 8.23 21.27
CA HIS A 226 -10.78 8.91 22.30
C HIS A 226 -9.36 9.28 21.82
N GLU A 227 -8.66 8.35 21.16
CA GLU A 227 -7.34 8.60 20.57
C GLU A 227 -7.42 9.73 19.52
N ALA A 228 -8.41 9.68 18.62
CA ALA A 228 -8.64 10.72 17.64
C ALA A 228 -8.90 12.08 18.31
N TRP A 229 -9.72 12.12 19.36
CA TRP A 229 -10.00 13.35 20.11
C TRP A 229 -8.74 13.94 20.73
N SER A 230 -7.95 13.10 21.42
CA SER A 230 -6.69 13.50 22.03
C SER A 230 -5.70 14.03 20.99
N ILE A 231 -5.50 13.29 19.90
CA ILE A 231 -4.55 13.64 18.83
C ILE A 231 -4.98 14.91 18.12
N ILE A 232 -6.24 15.02 17.69
CA ILE A 232 -6.71 16.19 16.92
C ILE A 232 -6.67 17.45 17.80
N ARG A 233 -6.97 17.36 19.10
CA ARG A 233 -6.85 18.51 20.01
C ARG A 233 -5.41 18.92 20.30
N ARG A 234 -4.50 17.95 20.43
CA ARG A 234 -3.08 18.21 20.68
C ARG A 234 -2.38 18.76 19.44
N GLU A 235 -2.56 18.09 18.31
CA GLU A 235 -1.86 18.42 17.07
C GLU A 235 -2.51 19.59 16.31
N LYS A 236 -3.81 19.83 16.49
CA LYS A 236 -4.60 20.87 15.83
C LYS A 236 -4.44 20.86 14.29
N PRO A 237 -4.65 19.72 13.61
CA PRO A 237 -4.59 19.67 12.16
C PRO A 237 -5.70 20.52 11.53
N ARG A 238 -5.44 21.01 10.33
CA ARG A 238 -6.41 21.73 9.49
C ARG A 238 -7.15 20.78 8.54
N VAL A 239 -6.50 19.69 8.17
CA VAL A 239 -7.06 18.67 7.28
C VAL A 239 -6.55 17.29 7.67
N ILE A 240 -7.40 16.28 7.48
CA ILE A 240 -7.08 14.86 7.59
C ILE A 240 -6.93 14.31 6.17
N LEU A 241 -5.80 13.67 5.88
CA LEU A 241 -5.60 12.87 4.66
C LEU A 241 -5.60 11.39 5.04
N THR A 242 -6.45 10.58 4.42
CA THR A 242 -6.52 9.15 4.73
C THR A 242 -6.79 8.28 3.51
N THR A 243 -6.14 7.12 3.48
CA THR A 243 -6.37 6.05 2.50
C THR A 243 -7.27 4.93 3.03
N GLY A 244 -7.87 5.11 4.22
CA GLY A 244 -8.78 4.15 4.85
C GLY A 244 -8.25 3.48 6.11
N GLY A 245 -8.64 2.21 6.31
CA GLY A 245 -8.60 1.54 7.61
C GLY A 245 -9.84 1.84 8.47
N GLY A 246 -10.32 0.89 9.27
CA GLY A 246 -11.56 1.07 10.06
C GLY A 246 -11.55 2.27 11.01
N PHE A 247 -10.39 2.53 11.62
CA PHE A 247 -10.18 3.66 12.54
C PHE A 247 -10.21 5.04 11.86
N SER A 248 -10.00 5.14 10.54
CA SER A 248 -10.10 6.43 9.82
C SER A 248 -11.49 7.07 9.93
N VAL A 249 -12.53 6.24 10.10
CA VAL A 249 -13.90 6.69 10.37
C VAL A 249 -13.97 7.45 11.70
N ALA A 250 -13.35 6.94 12.77
CA ALA A 250 -13.32 7.59 14.07
C ALA A 250 -12.62 8.96 13.99
N PHE A 251 -11.47 9.02 13.32
CA PHE A 251 -10.74 10.27 13.09
C PHE A 251 -11.56 11.28 12.29
N THR A 252 -12.29 10.83 11.27
CA THR A 252 -13.14 11.70 10.46
C THR A 252 -14.32 12.24 11.25
N LEU A 253 -14.99 11.40 12.05
CA LEU A 253 -16.11 11.83 12.90
C LEU A 253 -15.65 12.88 13.90
N VAL A 254 -14.55 12.62 14.62
CA VAL A 254 -13.99 13.57 15.58
C VAL A 254 -13.49 14.84 14.88
N GLY A 255 -12.82 14.70 13.73
CA GLY A 255 -12.38 15.83 12.92
C GLY A 255 -13.55 16.75 12.57
N LYS A 256 -14.65 16.18 12.09
CA LYS A 256 -15.87 16.93 11.74
C LYS A 256 -16.46 17.67 12.94
N LEU A 257 -16.51 17.05 14.12
CA LEU A 257 -16.96 17.69 15.36
C LEU A 257 -16.05 18.87 15.76
N LEU A 258 -14.76 18.80 15.45
CA LEU A 258 -13.76 19.83 15.74
C LEU A 258 -13.52 20.80 14.55
N GLY A 259 -14.33 20.71 13.49
CA GLY A 259 -14.23 21.58 12.31
C GLY A 259 -13.05 21.28 11.36
N VAL A 260 -12.40 20.12 11.51
CA VAL A 260 -11.33 19.64 10.63
C VAL A 260 -11.93 18.88 9.46
N LYS A 261 -11.48 19.22 8.23
CA LYS A 261 -11.98 18.59 7.00
C LYS A 261 -11.18 17.34 6.64
N THR A 262 -11.81 16.40 5.94
CA THR A 262 -11.18 15.15 5.52
C THR A 262 -11.12 15.04 4.00
N VAL A 263 -9.91 14.75 3.51
CA VAL A 263 -9.64 14.26 2.16
C VAL A 263 -9.44 12.74 2.25
N TYR A 264 -10.32 12.00 1.59
CA TYR A 264 -10.29 10.55 1.53
C TYR A 264 -9.90 10.07 0.14
N VAL A 265 -8.99 9.08 0.10
CA VAL A 265 -8.56 8.41 -1.12
C VAL A 265 -8.86 6.92 -0.96
N GLU A 266 -9.77 6.38 -1.77
CA GLU A 266 -10.06 4.94 -1.77
C GLU A 266 -8.80 4.18 -2.19
N THR A 267 -8.47 3.14 -1.42
CA THR A 267 -7.28 2.33 -1.66
C THR A 267 -7.31 1.64 -3.02
N VAL A 268 -6.16 1.60 -3.67
CA VAL A 268 -5.92 0.87 -4.91
C VAL A 268 -6.14 -0.64 -4.76
N GLY A 269 -6.08 -1.17 -3.53
CA GLY A 269 -6.27 -2.60 -3.25
C GLY A 269 -7.69 -3.14 -3.52
N LYS A 270 -8.65 -2.27 -3.85
CA LYS A 270 -10.03 -2.65 -4.15
C LYS A 270 -10.45 -2.17 -5.55
N VAL A 271 -10.32 -3.06 -6.53
CA VAL A 271 -10.59 -2.78 -7.95
C VAL A 271 -12.08 -2.71 -8.26
N ASN A 272 -12.78 -3.84 -8.06
CA ASN A 272 -14.15 -4.03 -8.55
C ASN A 272 -15.23 -3.74 -7.50
N VAL A 273 -14.88 -3.68 -6.23
CA VAL A 273 -15.84 -3.46 -5.14
C VAL A 273 -15.28 -2.49 -4.13
N PRO A 274 -16.06 -1.51 -3.66
CA PRO A 274 -15.57 -0.53 -2.69
C PRO A 274 -15.24 -1.17 -1.34
N THR A 275 -14.25 -0.63 -0.61
CA THR A 275 -14.07 -1.02 0.79
C THR A 275 -15.31 -0.63 1.59
N ALA A 276 -15.62 -1.40 2.63
CA ALA A 276 -16.69 -1.00 3.55
C ALA A 276 -16.34 0.30 4.32
N THR A 277 -15.07 0.65 4.46
CA THR A 277 -14.65 1.96 4.98
C THR A 277 -14.96 3.06 3.97
N GLY A 278 -14.65 2.85 2.70
CA GLY A 278 -14.99 3.71 1.57
C GLY A 278 -16.47 4.04 1.49
N LYS A 279 -17.34 3.04 1.62
CA LYS A 279 -18.80 3.23 1.68
C LYS A 279 -19.22 4.22 2.77
N ILE A 280 -18.59 4.17 3.94
CA ILE A 280 -18.87 5.10 5.05
C ILE A 280 -18.26 6.47 4.75
N MET A 281 -16.99 6.49 4.34
CA MET A 281 -16.22 7.70 4.08
C MET A 281 -16.78 8.52 2.92
N TYR A 282 -17.46 7.89 1.96
CA TYR A 282 -18.18 8.55 0.88
C TYR A 282 -19.26 9.53 1.38
N HIS A 283 -19.82 9.29 2.56
CA HIS A 283 -20.80 10.18 3.19
C HIS A 283 -20.19 11.12 4.23
N LEU A 284 -19.00 10.80 4.74
CA LEU A 284 -18.37 11.56 5.82
C LEU A 284 -17.33 12.57 5.34
N ALA A 285 -16.51 12.20 4.36
CA ALA A 285 -15.39 13.00 3.87
C ALA A 285 -15.86 14.17 3.01
N GLU A 286 -15.17 15.30 3.12
CA GLU A 286 -15.44 16.50 2.30
C GLU A 286 -14.91 16.40 0.87
N ARG A 287 -13.87 15.59 0.64
CA ARG A 287 -13.35 15.24 -0.68
C ARG A 287 -13.11 13.75 -0.73
N PHE A 288 -13.60 13.10 -1.79
CA PHE A 288 -13.55 11.65 -1.95
C PHE A 288 -12.98 11.32 -3.33
N PHE A 289 -11.81 10.68 -3.34
CA PHE A 289 -11.11 10.26 -4.55
C PHE A 289 -11.09 8.74 -4.65
N TYR A 290 -11.11 8.21 -5.87
CA TYR A 290 -10.94 6.78 -6.12
C TYR A 290 -10.08 6.52 -7.37
N GLN A 291 -9.43 5.36 -7.40
CA GLN A 291 -8.34 5.08 -8.34
C GLN A 291 -8.74 4.15 -9.50
N TRP A 292 -9.88 3.47 -9.40
CA TRP A 292 -10.37 2.53 -10.42
C TRP A 292 -11.66 3.04 -11.08
N PRO A 293 -11.77 3.01 -12.42
CA PRO A 293 -12.93 3.57 -13.11
C PRO A 293 -14.23 2.84 -12.75
N TYR A 294 -14.18 1.53 -12.48
CA TYR A 294 -15.35 0.73 -12.10
C TYR A 294 -16.03 1.24 -10.81
N LEU A 295 -15.25 1.84 -9.90
CA LEU A 295 -15.77 2.37 -8.63
C LEU A 295 -16.73 3.56 -8.82
N LYS A 296 -16.76 4.20 -10.00
CA LYS A 296 -17.72 5.25 -10.35
C LYS A 296 -19.17 4.79 -10.18
N THR A 297 -19.44 3.50 -10.42
CA THR A 297 -20.78 2.91 -10.24
C THR A 297 -21.25 2.95 -8.78
N TYR A 298 -20.32 2.85 -7.82
CA TYR A 298 -20.60 2.92 -6.39
C TYR A 298 -20.47 4.34 -5.82
N PHE A 299 -19.59 5.16 -6.40
CA PHE A 299 -19.26 6.50 -5.93
C PHE A 299 -19.47 7.56 -7.01
N PRO A 300 -20.73 7.78 -7.47
CA PRO A 300 -21.00 8.68 -8.60
C PRO A 300 -20.63 10.15 -8.35
N LYS A 301 -20.58 10.59 -7.08
CA LYS A 301 -20.16 11.94 -6.68
C LYS A 301 -18.67 12.01 -6.33
N GLY A 302 -17.99 10.87 -6.28
CA GLY A 302 -16.55 10.81 -6.02
C GLY A 302 -15.76 11.19 -7.28
N GLU A 303 -14.51 11.54 -7.07
CA GLU A 303 -13.61 11.96 -8.14
C GLU A 303 -12.68 10.80 -8.54
N TYR A 304 -12.83 10.32 -9.77
CA TYR A 304 -11.85 9.42 -10.38
C TYR A 304 -10.55 10.17 -10.63
N VAL A 305 -9.44 9.61 -10.13
CA VAL A 305 -8.10 10.18 -10.31
C VAL A 305 -7.12 9.22 -10.98
N GLY A 306 -7.49 7.96 -11.20
CA GLY A 306 -6.55 6.94 -11.66
C GLY A 306 -5.57 6.52 -10.56
N LEU A 307 -4.55 5.76 -10.93
CA LEU A 307 -3.57 5.22 -9.98
C LEU A 307 -2.71 6.35 -9.38
N ILE A 308 -2.56 6.31 -8.05
CA ILE A 308 -1.68 7.19 -7.29
C ILE A 308 -0.47 6.34 -6.91
N LEU A 309 0.70 6.69 -7.45
CA LEU A 309 1.91 5.88 -7.41
C LEU A 309 3.06 6.61 -6.72
#